data_AF-A0A349VMF0-F1
#
_entry.id   AF-A0A349VMF0-F1
#
_cell.length_a   1.000
_cell.length_b   1.000
_cell.length_c   1.000
_cell.angle_alpha   90.00
_cell.angle_beta   90.00
_cell.angle_gamma   90.00
#
_symmetry.space_group_name_H-M   'P 1'
#
loop_
_entity.id
_entity.type
_entity.pdbx_description
1 polymer ?
#
loop_
_entity_poly.entity_id
_entity_poly.type
_entity_poly.pdbx_seq_one_letter_code
_entity_poly.pdbx_strand_id
1 'polypeptide(L)'
;MSAQDRRKAGAAVEPTRLWRADRFVSWSLTTIGACLVVGLLTKFNAMGGVFFLLSVVASQPFWLPAAQSTYEQWVEIAGLLVLASAPLGAWAGVDAFLMPILRKWCPSKMCCKSKQ
;
A
#
# COMPACT_ATOMS: atom_id res chain seq x y z
N MET A 1 -9.06 -37.43 -1.18
CA MET A 1 -8.42 -36.54 -2.19
C MET A 1 -6.92 -36.77 -2.18
N SER A 2 -6.36 -37.24 -3.29
CA SER A 2 -4.91 -37.51 -3.41
C SER A 2 -4.13 -36.19 -3.56
N ALA A 3 -2.89 -36.12 -3.07
CA ALA A 3 -2.02 -34.94 -3.20
C ALA A 3 -1.77 -34.53 -4.67
N GLN A 4 -1.89 -35.51 -5.58
CA GLN A 4 -1.76 -35.31 -7.01
C GLN A 4 -2.95 -34.54 -7.60
N ASP A 5 -4.16 -34.69 -7.03
CA ASP A 5 -5.36 -33.95 -7.45
C ASP A 5 -5.28 -32.48 -7.02
N ARG A 6 -4.66 -32.19 -5.87
CA ARG A 6 -4.38 -30.81 -5.42
C ARG A 6 -3.37 -30.12 -6.33
N ARG A 7 -2.31 -30.83 -6.76
CA ARG A 7 -1.30 -30.28 -7.70
C ARG A 7 -1.88 -30.04 -9.09
N LYS A 8 -2.72 -30.97 -9.59
CA LYS A 8 -3.42 -30.80 -10.86
C LYS A 8 -4.49 -29.70 -10.80
N ALA A 9 -5.21 -29.58 -9.69
CA ALA A 9 -6.13 -28.46 -9.46
C ALA A 9 -5.39 -27.12 -9.38
N GLY A 10 -4.22 -27.06 -8.73
CA GLY A 10 -3.36 -25.88 -8.70
C GLY A 10 -2.72 -25.53 -10.05
N ALA A 11 -2.45 -26.52 -10.89
CA ALA A 11 -1.89 -26.34 -12.24
C ALA A 11 -2.96 -26.03 -13.31
N ALA A 12 -4.23 -26.38 -13.06
CA ALA A 12 -5.36 -26.15 -13.96
C ALA A 12 -6.19 -24.91 -13.59
N VAL A 13 -5.70 -24.05 -12.68
CA VAL A 13 -6.29 -22.72 -12.48
C VAL A 13 -6.00 -21.90 -13.74
N GLU A 14 -6.93 -21.98 -14.69
CA GLU A 14 -7.10 -21.02 -15.78
C GLU A 14 -6.93 -19.58 -15.26
N PRO A 15 -6.48 -18.60 -16.09
CA PRO A 15 -6.36 -17.19 -15.73
C PRO A 15 -7.74 -16.57 -15.55
N THR A 16 -8.41 -16.99 -14.49
CA THR A 16 -9.68 -16.51 -13.99
C THR A 16 -9.47 -15.11 -13.42
N ARG A 17 -10.53 -14.28 -13.40
CA ARG A 17 -10.48 -12.90 -12.89
C ARG A 17 -9.84 -12.80 -11.50
N LEU A 18 -10.03 -13.83 -10.65
CA LEU A 18 -9.41 -13.93 -9.33
C LEU A 18 -7.88 -14.01 -9.39
N TRP A 19 -7.32 -14.82 -10.29
CA TRP A 19 -5.88 -14.95 -10.47
C TRP A 19 -5.23 -13.60 -10.86
N ARG A 20 -5.90 -12.86 -11.75
CA ARG A 20 -5.43 -11.52 -12.15
C ARG A 20 -5.51 -10.51 -11.00
N ALA A 21 -6.59 -10.55 -10.22
CA ALA A 21 -6.77 -9.69 -9.05
C ALA A 21 -5.72 -9.98 -7.98
N ASP A 22 -5.47 -11.25 -7.65
CA ASP A 22 -4.44 -11.66 -6.70
C ASP A 22 -3.04 -11.19 -7.10
N ARG A 23 -2.71 -11.33 -8.39
CA ARG A 23 -1.43 -10.87 -8.93
C ARG A 23 -1.31 -9.35 -8.91
N PHE A 24 -2.40 -8.64 -9.25
CA PHE A 24 -2.45 -7.19 -9.15
C PHE A 24 -2.24 -6.72 -7.71
N VAL A 25 -2.88 -7.39 -6.75
CA VAL A 25 -2.74 -7.05 -5.33
C VAL A 25 -1.30 -7.26 -4.85
N SER A 26 -0.72 -8.41 -5.18
CA SER A 26 0.66 -8.75 -4.82
C SER A 26 1.67 -7.74 -5.39
N TRP A 27 1.54 -7.38 -6.67
CA TRP A 27 2.45 -6.41 -7.30
C TRP A 27 2.25 -4.99 -6.79
N SER A 28 1.02 -4.61 -6.47
CA SER A 28 0.71 -3.30 -5.87
C SER A 28 1.37 -3.17 -4.51
N LEU A 29 1.19 -4.16 -3.62
CA LEU A 29 1.79 -4.16 -2.29
C LEU A 29 3.33 -4.17 -2.34
N THR A 30 3.91 -4.96 -3.24
CA THR A 30 5.37 -5.00 -3.46
C THR A 30 5.89 -3.65 -3.93
N THR A 31 5.20 -2.99 -4.85
CA THR A 31 5.61 -1.68 -5.39
C THR A 31 5.50 -0.60 -4.31
N ILE A 32 4.39 -0.56 -3.57
CA ILE A 32 4.18 0.35 -2.44
C ILE A 32 5.26 0.15 -1.39
N GLY A 33 5.51 -1.09 -0.97
CA GLY A 33 6.56 -1.43 -0.01
C GLY A 33 7.96 -1.02 -0.49
N ALA A 34 8.30 -1.30 -1.75
CA ALA A 34 9.58 -0.89 -2.33
C ALA A 34 9.75 0.64 -2.33
N CYS A 35 8.70 1.39 -2.71
CA CYS A 35 8.73 2.85 -2.65
C CYS A 35 8.85 3.39 -1.22
N LEU A 36 8.24 2.73 -0.23
CA LEU A 36 8.37 3.09 1.19
C LEU A 36 9.79 2.83 1.70
N VAL A 37 10.45 1.74 1.29
CA VAL A 37 11.84 1.43 1.64
C VAL A 37 12.80 2.44 1.02
N VAL A 38 12.58 2.84 -0.24
CA VAL A 38 13.34 3.91 -0.90
C VAL A 38 13.03 5.29 -0.28
N GLY A 39 11.86 5.41 0.35
CA GLY A 39 11.37 6.63 0.97
C GLY A 39 11.01 7.71 -0.05
N LEU A 40 10.37 7.32 -1.16
CA LEU A 40 9.81 8.23 -2.15
C LEU A 40 8.36 8.55 -1.79
N LEU A 41 8.05 9.83 -1.51
CA LEU A 41 6.71 10.29 -1.16
C LEU A 41 6.08 9.45 -0.03
N THR A 42 6.87 9.13 1.00
CA THR A 42 6.56 8.10 2.01
C THR A 42 5.18 8.27 2.64
N LYS A 43 4.76 9.51 2.95
CA LYS A 43 3.44 9.78 3.53
C LYS A 43 2.29 9.52 2.55
N PHE A 44 2.46 9.94 1.29
CA PHE A 44 1.46 9.70 0.25
C PHE A 44 1.36 8.21 -0.07
N ASN A 45 2.49 7.52 -0.17
CA ASN A 45 2.54 6.09 -0.45
C ASN A 45 1.99 5.25 0.72
N ALA A 46 2.28 5.65 1.96
CA ALA A 46 1.72 5.00 3.15
C ALA A 46 0.19 5.14 3.20
N MET A 47 -0.34 6.33 2.96
CA MET A 47 -1.79 6.55 2.87
C MET A 47 -2.41 5.78 1.69
N GLY A 48 -1.74 5.76 0.54
CA GLY A 48 -2.15 4.95 -0.61
C GLY A 48 -2.24 3.46 -0.28
N GLY A 49 -1.23 2.93 0.42
CA GLY A 49 -1.22 1.55 0.92
C GLY A 49 -2.34 1.25 1.91
N VAL A 50 -2.65 2.18 2.83
CA VAL A 50 -3.79 2.04 3.75
C VAL A 50 -5.10 1.91 2.98
N PHE A 51 -5.39 2.83 2.06
CA PHE A 51 -6.63 2.76 1.27
C PHE A 51 -6.69 1.51 0.39
N PHE A 52 -5.56 1.12 -0.18
CA PHE A 52 -5.46 -0.09 -0.98
C PHE A 52 -5.80 -1.34 -0.16
N LEU A 53 -5.16 -1.52 1.00
CA LEU A 53 -5.43 -2.65 1.89
C LEU A 53 -6.86 -2.63 2.45
N LEU A 54 -7.41 -1.46 2.77
CA LEU A 54 -8.82 -1.34 3.16
C LEU A 54 -9.77 -1.83 2.06
N SER A 55 -9.45 -1.57 0.79
CA SER A 55 -10.24 -2.10 -0.34
C SER A 55 -10.17 -3.64 -0.42
N VAL A 56 -9.00 -4.22 -0.11
CA VAL A 56 -8.79 -5.67 -0.08
C VAL A 56 -9.55 -6.32 1.08
N VAL A 57 -9.54 -5.69 2.26
CA VAL A 57 -10.32 -6.14 3.43
C VAL A 57 -11.81 -6.02 3.16
N ALA A 58 -12.26 -4.92 2.55
CA ALA A 58 -13.66 -4.73 2.17
C ALA A 58 -14.16 -5.77 1.15
N SER A 59 -13.25 -6.29 0.31
CA SER A 59 -13.57 -7.37 -0.65
C SER A 59 -13.71 -8.75 0.01
N GLN A 60 -13.32 -8.90 1.28
CA GLN A 60 -13.34 -10.15 2.04
C GLN A 60 -14.21 -10.02 3.28
N PRO A 61 -15.54 -10.16 3.14
CA PRO A 61 -16.46 -10.00 4.26
C PRO A 61 -16.28 -11.08 5.32
N PHE A 62 -16.09 -10.66 6.58
CA PHE A 62 -15.85 -11.55 7.73
C PHE A 62 -17.06 -12.46 8.06
N TRP A 63 -18.26 -12.14 7.57
CA TRP A 63 -19.48 -12.90 7.80
C TRP A 63 -19.62 -14.11 6.85
N LEU A 64 -18.74 -14.27 5.86
CA LEU A 64 -18.71 -15.46 5.01
C LEU A 64 -17.71 -16.50 5.56
N PRO A 65 -18.15 -17.73 5.89
CA PRO A 65 -17.26 -18.78 6.41
C PRO A 65 -16.14 -19.23 5.45
N ALA A 66 -16.29 -18.92 4.15
CA ALA A 66 -15.29 -19.22 3.12
C ALA A 66 -14.25 -18.11 2.94
N ALA A 67 -14.39 -16.96 3.62
CA ALA A 67 -13.44 -15.86 3.53
C ALA A 67 -12.17 -16.19 4.33
N GLN A 68 -11.01 -15.79 3.79
CA GLN A 68 -9.75 -15.90 4.51
C GLN A 68 -9.68 -14.85 5.63
N SER A 69 -8.91 -15.16 6.68
CA SER A 69 -8.72 -14.25 7.80
C SER A 69 -7.95 -13.00 7.37
N THR A 70 -8.43 -11.81 7.74
CA THR A 70 -7.86 -10.52 7.34
C THR A 70 -6.92 -9.89 8.38
N TYR A 71 -6.48 -10.65 9.39
CA TYR A 71 -5.65 -10.13 10.50
C TYR A 71 -4.33 -9.52 10.05
N GLU A 72 -3.65 -10.15 9.09
CA GLU A 72 -2.37 -9.65 8.54
C GLU A 72 -2.54 -8.29 7.88
N GLN A 73 -3.63 -8.10 7.13
CA GLN A 73 -3.95 -6.85 6.47
C GLN A 73 -4.23 -5.73 7.49
N TRP A 74 -4.86 -6.05 8.63
CA TRP A 74 -5.07 -5.09 9.72
C TRP A 74 -3.76 -4.66 10.39
N VAL A 75 -2.82 -5.59 10.60
CA VAL A 75 -1.49 -5.29 11.15
C VAL A 75 -0.70 -4.42 10.17
N GLU A 76 -0.75 -4.73 8.87
CA GLU A 76 -0.12 -3.90 7.84
C GLU A 76 -0.72 -2.50 7.76
N ILE A 77 -2.04 -2.36 7.82
CA ILE A 77 -2.72 -1.05 7.86
C ILE A 77 -2.25 -0.24 9.08
N ALA A 78 -2.18 -0.85 10.26
CA ALA A 78 -1.71 -0.19 11.47
C ALA A 78 -0.24 0.27 11.30
N GLY A 79 0.62 -0.58 10.74
CA GLY A 79 2.01 -0.22 10.43
C GLY A 79 2.13 0.96 9.46
N LEU A 80 1.32 0.97 8.39
CA LEU A 80 1.30 2.07 7.43
C LEU A 80 0.77 3.38 8.03
N LEU A 81 -0.23 3.32 8.93
CA LEU A 81 -0.72 4.50 9.66
C LEU A 81 0.34 5.07 10.61
N VAL A 82 1.10 4.21 11.28
CA VAL A 82 2.27 4.63 12.08
C VAL A 82 3.30 5.31 11.19
N LEU A 83 3.65 4.73 10.03
CA LEU A 83 4.57 5.34 9.07
C LEU A 83 4.05 6.68 8.51
N ALA A 84 2.75 6.80 8.28
CA ALA A 84 2.14 8.03 7.78
C ALA A 84 2.11 9.16 8.83
N SER A 85 1.96 8.81 10.12
CA SER A 85 1.87 9.77 11.22
C SER A 85 3.21 10.10 11.87
N ALA A 86 4.21 9.23 11.75
CA ALA A 86 5.51 9.44 12.34
C ALA A 86 6.27 10.60 11.64
N PRO A 87 6.94 11.50 12.40
CA PRO A 87 7.73 12.60 11.85
C PRO A 87 9.10 12.10 11.32
N LEU A 88 9.10 11.10 10.44
CA LEU A 88 10.30 10.46 9.88
C LEU A 88 10.96 11.27 8.73
N GLY A 89 10.42 12.45 8.40
CA GLY A 89 10.78 13.24 7.22
C GLY A 89 12.20 13.81 7.17
N ALA A 90 13.04 13.56 8.19
CA ALA A 90 14.42 14.05 8.23
C ALA A 90 15.49 12.94 8.06
N TRP A 91 15.16 11.66 8.22
CA TRP A 91 16.19 10.60 8.33
C TRP A 91 16.04 9.42 7.37
N ALA A 92 14.88 9.17 6.76
CA ALA A 92 14.58 7.84 6.21
C ALA A 92 14.16 7.77 4.72
N GLY A 93 14.38 8.80 3.89
CA GLY A 93 13.95 8.69 2.48
C GLY A 93 14.43 9.76 1.52
N VAL A 94 14.37 9.44 0.23
CA VAL A 94 14.54 10.39 -0.89
C VAL A 94 13.65 11.62 -0.73
N ASP A 95 12.50 11.50 -0.05
CA ASP A 95 11.59 12.59 0.30
C ASP A 95 12.27 13.76 1.06
N ALA A 96 13.24 13.46 1.92
CA ALA A 96 14.03 14.49 2.63
C ALA A 96 14.90 15.34 1.69
N PHE A 97 15.33 14.75 0.56
CA PHE A 97 16.07 15.46 -0.49
C PHE A 97 15.13 16.14 -1.50
N LEU A 98 13.95 15.56 -1.73
CA LEU A 98 12.98 16.08 -2.70
C LEU A 98 12.20 17.29 -2.17
N MET A 99 11.84 17.33 -0.89
CA MET A 99 11.14 18.48 -0.29
C MET A 99 11.88 19.83 -0.41
N PRO A 100 13.20 19.95 -0.14
CA PRO A 100 13.91 21.20 -0.35
C PRO A 100 14.02 21.58 -1.84
N ILE A 101 14.09 20.61 -2.75
CA ILE A 101 14.06 20.85 -4.20
C ILE A 101 12.68 21.33 -4.63
N LEU A 102 11.61 20.65 -4.24
CA LEU A 102 10.22 21.07 -4.49
C LEU A 102 9.95 22.46 -3.89
N ARG A 103 10.46 22.78 -2.71
CA ARG A 103 10.32 24.11 -2.10
C ARG A 103 11.14 25.19 -2.82
N LYS A 104 12.22 24.81 -3.51
CA LYS A 104 13.00 25.70 -4.39
C LYS A 104 12.29 25.95 -5.72
N TRP A 105 11.52 24.97 -6.21
CA TRP A 105 10.75 25.04 -7.46
C TRP A 105 9.30 25.52 -7.28
N CYS A 106 8.74 25.45 -6.06
CA CYS A 106 7.52 26.12 -5.65
C CYS A 106 7.87 27.51 -5.11
N PRO A 107 7.74 28.59 -5.90
CA PRO A 107 7.93 29.93 -5.40
C PRO A 107 6.93 30.18 -4.27
N SER A 108 7.44 30.25 -3.04
CA SER A 108 6.68 30.46 -1.80
C SER A 108 6.11 31.88 -1.70
N LYS A 109 5.66 32.48 -2.80
CA LYS A 109 5.13 33.85 -2.84
C LYS A 109 3.60 33.92 -2.95
N MET A 110 2.88 32.80 -3.12
CA MET A 110 1.42 32.87 -3.34
C MET A 110 0.54 32.60 -2.09
N CYS A 111 1.09 32.15 -0.95
CA CYS A 111 0.27 31.75 0.21
C CYS A 111 0.48 32.56 1.51
N CYS A 112 1.17 33.70 1.46
CA CYS A 112 1.25 34.65 2.59
C CYS A 112 0.61 36.00 2.26
N LYS A 113 -0.64 36.01 1.76
CA LYS A 113 -1.39 37.27 1.57
C LYS A 113 -2.90 37.16 1.86
N SER A 114 -3.28 36.44 2.92
CA SER A 114 -4.69 36.32 3.33
C SER A 114 -4.94 36.62 4.82
N LYS A 115 -4.03 37.33 5.50
CA LYS A 115 -4.33 37.98 6.78
C LYS A 115 -3.58 39.30 6.90
N GLN A 116 -4.16 40.35 6.33
CA GLN A 116 -4.19 41.67 6.97
C GLN A 116 -5.66 42.03 7.12
#